data_AF-A0AAD6U385-F1
#
_entry.id   AF-A0AAD6U385-F1
#
_cell.length_a   1.000
_cell.length_b   1.000
_cell.length_c   1.000
_cell.angle_alpha   90.00
_cell.angle_beta   90.00
_cell.angle_gamma   90.00
#
_symmetry.space_group_name_H-M   'P 1'
#
loop_
_entity.id
_entity.type
_entity.pdbx_description
1 polymer ?
#
loop_
_entity_poly.entity_id
_entity_poly.type
_entity_poly.pdbx_seq_one_letter_code
_entity_poly.pdbx_strand_id
1 'polypeptide(L)'
;MVKTTNSLVGKRELTGQQTASLLLGRKNNYTSNEYREYWWSSMLRDLAQKRFSNLFNDVFYRPTELDSMCAWDILRNYVKEKKPKSKTQRKTYLNFKRGHPQYTTHCLKKLDTPVIPVLMGYRIPRNDSENDRTKYAVIILTLFKVWSDTKASPLKSADCDWLDALDEFKLSMCPEHARILLNMQLMYQTRDAKFDYA
;
A
#
# COMPACT_ATOMS: atom_id res chain seq x y z
N MET A 1 22.69 5.52 37.58
CA MET A 1 21.66 6.00 36.63
C MET A 1 22.08 5.91 35.17
N VAL A 2 23.35 6.13 34.80
CA VAL A 2 23.82 6.07 33.39
C VAL A 2 23.90 4.63 32.82
N LYS A 3 24.11 3.60 33.65
CA LYS A 3 24.16 2.20 33.19
C LYS A 3 22.79 1.61 32.79
N THR A 4 21.68 2.15 33.28
CA THR A 4 20.33 1.67 32.94
C THR A 4 19.85 2.25 31.61
N THR A 5 20.17 3.52 31.34
CA THR A 5 19.87 4.18 30.06
C THR A 5 20.66 3.54 28.91
N ASN A 6 21.93 3.19 29.12
CA ASN A 6 22.74 2.49 28.12
C ASN A 6 22.29 1.03 27.88
N SER A 7 21.61 0.40 28.85
CA SER A 7 21.01 -0.94 28.67
C SER A 7 19.76 -0.92 27.77
N LEU A 8 19.04 0.21 27.71
CA LEU A 8 17.89 0.42 26.82
C LEU A 8 18.30 0.87 25.41
N VAL A 9 19.41 1.61 25.28
CA VAL A 9 20.00 1.95 23.98
C VAL A 9 20.66 0.72 23.31
N GLY A 10 21.07 -0.27 24.10
CA GLY A 10 21.84 -1.42 23.63
C GLY A 10 21.06 -2.63 23.09
N LYS A 11 19.72 -2.67 23.11
CA LYS A 11 18.98 -3.85 22.61
C LYS A 11 17.72 -3.49 21.82
N ARG A 12 17.85 -3.70 20.50
CA ARG A 12 16.85 -3.75 19.42
C ARG A 12 16.36 -2.40 18.93
N GLU A 13 16.96 -1.97 17.81
CA GLU A 13 16.24 -1.14 16.84
C GLU A 13 14.86 -1.77 16.62
N LEU A 14 13.80 -0.99 16.91
CA LEU A 14 12.45 -1.41 16.57
C LEU A 14 12.45 -1.75 15.09
N THR A 15 12.09 -2.98 14.74
CA THR A 15 12.03 -3.35 13.33
C THR A 15 11.03 -2.42 12.64
N GLY A 16 11.19 -2.15 11.33
CA GLY A 16 10.23 -1.30 10.60
C GLY A 16 8.77 -1.71 10.82
N GLN A 17 8.53 -2.99 11.14
CA GLN A 17 7.25 -3.58 11.54
C GLN A 17 6.72 -3.04 12.88
N GLN A 18 7.57 -2.96 13.92
CA GLN A 18 7.18 -2.41 15.23
C GLN A 18 6.92 -0.91 15.14
N THR A 19 7.72 -0.20 14.34
CA THR A 19 7.50 1.21 14.03
C THR A 19 6.16 1.41 13.31
N ALA A 20 5.88 0.64 12.25
CA ALA A 20 4.60 0.68 11.54
C ALA A 20 3.38 0.36 12.43
N SER A 21 3.51 -0.60 13.36
CA SER A 21 2.44 -0.95 14.30
C SER A 21 2.16 0.15 15.32
N LEU A 22 3.20 0.81 15.85
CA LEU A 22 3.07 1.92 16.78
C LEU A 22 2.43 3.13 16.12
N LEU A 23 2.85 3.41 14.89
CA LEU A 23 2.35 4.47 14.03
C LEU A 23 0.84 4.31 13.74
N LEU A 24 0.34 3.09 13.58
CA LEU A 24 -1.09 2.81 13.41
C LEU A 24 -1.92 2.95 14.70
N GLY A 25 -1.33 3.42 15.81
CA GLY A 25 -2.01 3.64 17.08
C GLY A 25 -2.38 2.35 17.82
N ARG A 26 -1.72 1.22 17.51
CA ARG A 26 -1.99 -0.06 18.16
C ARG A 26 -1.11 -0.22 19.39
N LYS A 27 -1.75 -0.47 20.55
CA LYS A 27 -1.07 -0.78 21.83
C LYS A 27 -0.24 -2.05 21.64
N ASN A 28 1.01 -2.03 22.12
CA ASN A 28 1.97 -3.15 22.12
C ASN A 28 1.50 -4.35 22.97
N ASN A 29 0.39 -4.96 22.60
CA ASN A 29 0.14 -6.35 22.87
C ASN A 29 0.62 -7.08 21.62
N TYR A 30 1.42 -8.13 21.77
CA TYR A 30 1.85 -9.05 20.70
C TYR A 30 0.61 -9.44 19.86
N THR A 31 0.27 -8.60 18.89
CA THR A 31 -0.81 -8.83 17.95
C THR A 31 -0.11 -9.51 16.81
N SER A 32 -0.56 -10.72 16.48
CA SER A 32 -0.13 -11.49 15.32
C SER A 32 -0.56 -10.76 14.03
N ASN A 33 -0.06 -9.55 13.83
CA ASN A 33 -0.24 -8.82 12.60
C ASN A 33 0.58 -9.56 11.56
N GLU A 34 -0.10 -10.18 10.61
CA GLU A 34 0.55 -10.78 9.46
C GLU A 34 1.05 -9.65 8.56
N TYR A 35 2.34 -9.67 8.26
CA TYR A 35 2.96 -8.75 7.30
C TYR A 35 3.07 -9.48 5.97
N ARG A 36 2.70 -8.80 4.88
CA ARG A 36 2.83 -9.39 3.55
C ARG A 36 3.57 -8.47 2.60
N GLU A 37 4.62 -9.00 2.00
CA GLU A 37 5.45 -8.28 1.05
C GLU A 37 4.77 -8.17 -0.32
N TYR A 38 4.80 -6.96 -0.88
CA TYR A 38 4.28 -6.68 -2.21
C TYR A 38 5.30 -5.85 -3.00
N TRP A 39 5.72 -6.36 -4.17
CA TRP A 39 6.62 -5.68 -5.11
C TRP A 39 5.89 -4.61 -5.92
N TRP A 40 5.40 -3.58 -5.23
CA TRP A 40 4.53 -2.54 -5.78
C TRP A 40 5.21 -1.67 -6.85
N SER A 41 6.54 -1.53 -6.79
CA SER A 41 7.34 -0.81 -7.80
C SER A 41 7.15 -1.34 -9.23
N SER A 42 6.69 -2.59 -9.37
CA SER A 42 6.27 -3.12 -10.67
C SER A 42 5.11 -2.31 -11.28
N MET A 43 4.09 -1.96 -10.49
CA MET A 43 2.94 -1.16 -10.95
C MET A 43 3.36 0.20 -11.53
N LEU A 44 4.39 0.83 -10.96
CA LEU A 44 4.93 2.10 -11.48
C LEU A 44 5.58 1.93 -12.84
N ARG A 45 6.40 0.88 -13.02
CA ARG A 45 7.03 0.58 -14.31
C ARG A 45 5.97 0.31 -15.36
N ASP A 46 4.90 -0.36 -14.98
CA ASP A 46 3.80 -0.71 -15.88
C ASP A 46 3.01 0.51 -16.34
N LEU A 47 2.73 1.44 -15.43
CA LEU A 47 2.12 2.74 -15.75
C LEU A 47 2.98 3.53 -16.75
N ALA A 48 4.30 3.42 -16.67
CA ALA A 48 5.23 4.08 -17.58
C ALA A 48 5.46 3.31 -18.91
N GLN A 49 5.43 1.97 -18.91
CA GLN A 49 5.92 1.13 -20.01
C GLN A 49 4.85 0.26 -20.70
N LYS A 50 3.57 0.34 -20.29
CA LYS A 50 2.44 -0.45 -20.83
C LYS A 50 2.61 -1.98 -20.80
N ARG A 51 3.57 -2.51 -20.04
CA ARG A 51 3.67 -3.94 -19.70
C ARG A 51 3.00 -4.11 -18.35
N PHE A 52 1.86 -4.79 -18.25
CA PHE A 52 1.11 -4.84 -17.00
C PHE A 52 1.53 -6.05 -16.16
N SER A 53 2.14 -5.82 -15.00
CA SER A 53 2.46 -6.84 -14.00
C SER A 53 1.18 -7.49 -13.48
N ASN A 54 1.34 -8.65 -12.85
CA ASN A 54 0.22 -9.32 -12.19
C ASN A 54 -0.43 -8.41 -11.15
N LEU A 55 0.35 -7.63 -10.39
CA LEU A 55 -0.19 -6.75 -9.35
C LEU A 55 -0.97 -5.57 -9.94
N PHE A 56 -0.48 -4.95 -11.02
CA PHE A 56 -1.24 -3.94 -11.75
C PHE A 56 -2.58 -4.51 -12.20
N ASN A 57 -2.56 -5.67 -12.85
CA ASN A 57 -3.78 -6.29 -13.36
C ASN A 57 -4.74 -6.68 -12.23
N ASP A 58 -4.23 -7.17 -11.10
CA ASP A 58 -5.05 -7.55 -9.94
C ASP A 58 -5.84 -6.35 -9.38
N VAL A 59 -5.23 -5.15 -9.36
CA VAL A 59 -5.87 -3.90 -8.89
C VAL A 59 -6.77 -3.30 -9.97
N PHE A 60 -6.29 -3.24 -11.21
CA PHE A 60 -7.03 -2.64 -12.31
C PHE A 60 -8.29 -3.45 -12.65
N TYR A 61 -8.16 -4.77 -12.79
CA TYR A 61 -9.29 -5.69 -13.01
C TYR A 61 -9.81 -6.30 -11.70
N ARG A 62 -9.75 -5.55 -10.61
CA ARG A 62 -10.34 -5.97 -9.33
C ARG A 62 -11.83 -6.34 -9.50
N PRO A 63 -12.36 -7.23 -8.65
CA PRO A 63 -13.79 -7.53 -8.62
C PRO A 63 -14.66 -6.27 -8.48
N THR A 64 -15.85 -6.28 -9.08
CA THR A 64 -16.82 -5.17 -9.04
C THR A 64 -17.22 -4.77 -7.63
N GLU A 65 -17.24 -5.72 -6.72
CA GLU A 65 -17.54 -5.52 -5.29
C GLU A 65 -16.47 -4.67 -4.60
N LEU A 66 -15.29 -4.51 -5.21
CA LEU A 66 -14.16 -3.74 -4.70
C LEU A 66 -13.92 -2.46 -5.52
N ASP A 67 -14.89 -2.02 -6.34
CA ASP A 67 -14.71 -0.85 -7.21
C ASP A 67 -14.47 0.44 -6.43
N SER A 68 -14.99 0.54 -5.20
CA SER A 68 -14.79 1.67 -4.29
C SER A 68 -13.51 1.57 -3.44
N MET A 69 -12.71 0.51 -3.58
CA MET A 69 -11.48 0.31 -2.80
C MET A 69 -10.24 0.72 -3.58
N CYS A 70 -9.27 1.31 -2.88
CA CYS A 70 -7.94 1.60 -3.44
C CYS A 70 -7.02 0.38 -3.37
N ALA A 71 -5.88 0.47 -4.05
CA ALA A 71 -4.91 -0.64 -4.09
C ALA A 71 -4.45 -1.06 -2.68
N TRP A 72 -4.16 -0.09 -1.80
CA TRP A 72 -3.73 -0.35 -0.43
C TRP A 72 -4.75 -1.18 0.35
N ASP A 73 -6.03 -0.82 0.29
CA ASP A 73 -7.07 -1.52 1.03
C ASP A 73 -7.33 -2.93 0.47
N ILE A 74 -7.19 -3.12 -0.84
CA ILE A 74 -7.26 -4.45 -1.46
C ILE A 74 -6.12 -5.33 -0.94
N LEU A 75 -4.88 -4.83 -0.94
CA LEU A 75 -3.70 -5.59 -0.48
C LEU A 75 -3.75 -5.91 1.02
N ARG A 76 -4.39 -5.05 1.80
CA ARG A 76 -4.59 -5.21 3.24
C ARG A 76 -5.65 -6.27 3.58
N ASN A 77 -6.74 -6.32 2.81
CA ASN A 77 -7.92 -7.11 3.18
C ASN A 77 -8.15 -8.35 2.32
N TYR A 78 -7.45 -8.51 1.20
CA TYR A 78 -7.66 -9.60 0.26
C TYR A 78 -6.36 -10.31 -0.10
N VAL A 79 -6.48 -11.60 -0.44
CA VAL A 79 -5.40 -12.41 -0.98
C VAL A 79 -5.81 -13.00 -2.32
N LYS A 80 -4.88 -13.02 -3.27
CA LYS A 80 -5.06 -13.73 -4.53
C LYS A 80 -4.79 -15.21 -4.33
N GLU A 81 -5.78 -16.04 -4.66
CA GLU A 81 -5.69 -17.50 -4.61
C GLU A 81 -6.10 -18.10 -5.96
N LYS A 82 -5.67 -19.34 -6.22
CA LYS A 82 -6.20 -20.12 -7.35
C LYS A 82 -7.69 -20.34 -7.14
N LYS A 83 -8.45 -20.38 -8.23
CA LYS A 83 -9.87 -20.67 -8.13
C LYS A 83 -10.10 -22.03 -7.48
N PRO A 84 -11.03 -22.11 -6.53
CA PRO A 84 -11.39 -23.36 -5.90
C PRO A 84 -11.97 -24.34 -6.93
N LYS A 85 -11.60 -25.61 -6.79
CA LYS A 85 -12.09 -26.71 -7.66
C LYS A 85 -13.34 -27.40 -7.09
N SER A 86 -13.68 -27.14 -5.83
CA SER A 86 -14.76 -27.84 -5.13
C SER A 86 -16.13 -27.33 -5.54
N LYS A 87 -17.08 -28.26 -5.70
CA LYS A 87 -18.50 -27.95 -5.95
C LYS A 87 -19.25 -27.50 -4.69
N THR A 88 -18.74 -27.80 -3.49
CA THR A 88 -19.36 -27.49 -2.18
C THR A 88 -18.67 -26.31 -1.48
N GLN A 89 -18.53 -25.18 -2.18
CA GLN A 89 -17.83 -24.02 -1.62
C GLN A 89 -18.61 -23.32 -0.50
N ARG A 90 -17.96 -23.20 0.66
CA ARG A 90 -18.44 -22.38 1.80
C ARG A 90 -17.81 -20.98 1.88
N LYS A 91 -16.63 -20.78 1.28
CA LYS A 91 -15.91 -19.49 1.31
C LYS A 91 -16.33 -18.59 0.15
N THR A 92 -16.49 -17.31 0.43
CA THR A 92 -16.75 -16.27 -0.57
C THR A 92 -15.45 -15.90 -1.29
N TYR A 93 -15.45 -16.06 -2.61
CA TYR A 93 -14.35 -15.63 -3.48
C TYR A 93 -14.92 -14.65 -4.50
N LEU A 94 -14.16 -13.59 -4.75
CA LEU A 94 -14.51 -12.55 -5.68
C LEU A 94 -13.70 -12.74 -6.97
N ASN A 95 -14.38 -12.79 -8.10
CA ASN A 95 -13.73 -12.98 -9.39
C ASN A 95 -13.20 -11.64 -9.90
N PHE A 96 -11.99 -11.65 -10.49
CA PHE A 96 -11.50 -10.49 -11.24
C PHE A 96 -12.48 -10.11 -12.36
N LYS A 97 -12.44 -8.85 -12.82
CA LYS A 97 -13.18 -8.42 -14.02
C LYS A 97 -12.67 -9.15 -15.28
N ARG A 98 -13.55 -9.25 -16.28
CA ARG A 98 -13.17 -9.76 -17.61
C ARG A 98 -12.06 -8.88 -18.18
N GLY A 99 -11.05 -9.49 -18.79
CA GLY A 99 -9.84 -8.81 -19.26
C GLY A 99 -8.60 -9.02 -18.38
N HIS A 100 -8.77 -9.53 -17.15
CA HIS A 100 -7.65 -9.96 -16.32
C HIS A 100 -6.93 -11.19 -16.94
N PRO A 101 -5.59 -11.20 -17.06
CA PRO A 101 -4.86 -12.34 -17.63
C PRO A 101 -5.09 -13.66 -16.88
N GLN A 102 -5.40 -13.58 -15.58
CA GLN A 102 -5.67 -14.74 -14.72
C GLN A 102 -7.16 -14.88 -14.37
N TYR A 103 -8.06 -14.24 -15.13
CA TYR A 103 -9.51 -14.24 -14.88
C TYR A 103 -10.09 -15.64 -14.66
N THR A 104 -9.64 -16.64 -15.43
CA THR A 104 -10.16 -18.02 -15.36
C THR A 104 -9.50 -18.86 -14.27
N THR A 105 -8.31 -18.49 -13.80
CA THR A 105 -7.47 -19.34 -12.94
C THR A 105 -7.35 -18.85 -11.50
N HIS A 106 -7.56 -17.56 -11.24
CA HIS A 106 -7.39 -16.95 -9.91
C HIS A 106 -8.61 -16.10 -9.51
N CYS A 107 -8.73 -15.84 -8.21
CA CYS A 107 -9.75 -15.00 -7.59
C CYS A 107 -9.18 -14.33 -6.33
N LEU A 108 -9.88 -13.33 -5.82
CA LEU A 108 -9.59 -12.72 -4.52
C LEU A 108 -10.42 -13.37 -3.42
N LYS A 109 -9.80 -13.62 -2.28
CA LYS A 109 -10.45 -14.06 -1.05
C LYS A 109 -10.25 -13.02 0.03
N LYS A 110 -11.34 -12.67 0.71
CA LYS A 110 -11.28 -11.78 1.86
C LYS A 110 -10.57 -12.49 3.02
N LEU A 111 -9.65 -11.79 3.66
CA LEU A 111 -8.96 -12.27 4.85
C LEU A 111 -9.86 -12.09 6.08
N ASP A 112 -9.80 -13.04 7.00
CA ASP A 112 -10.51 -12.96 8.28
C ASP A 112 -9.92 -11.85 9.15
N THR A 113 -8.59 -11.69 9.11
CA THR A 113 -7.83 -10.62 9.77
C THR A 113 -7.04 -9.84 8.72
N PRO A 114 -7.15 -8.51 8.65
CA PRO A 114 -6.36 -7.71 7.72
C PRO A 114 -4.85 -7.80 7.99
N VAL A 115 -4.07 -7.88 6.91
CA VAL A 115 -2.60 -7.85 6.97
C VAL A 115 -2.06 -6.43 6.88
N ILE A 116 -0.79 -6.22 7.23
CA ILE A 116 -0.09 -4.97 6.95
C ILE A 116 0.74 -5.15 5.66
N PRO A 117 0.41 -4.43 4.56
CA PRO A 117 1.21 -4.47 3.35
C PRO A 117 2.61 -3.91 3.59
N VAL A 118 3.63 -4.71 3.28
CA VAL A 118 5.04 -4.30 3.27
C VAL A 118 5.42 -4.02 1.83
N LEU A 119 5.70 -2.75 1.55
CA LEU A 119 5.95 -2.27 0.19
C LEU A 119 7.42 -2.49 -0.18
N MET A 120 7.67 -3.44 -1.08
CA MET A 120 9.00 -3.82 -1.56
C MET A 120 9.35 -3.16 -2.90
N GLY A 121 10.62 -2.79 -3.06
CA GLY A 121 11.16 -2.14 -4.26
C GLY A 121 11.66 -0.73 -3.97
N TYR A 122 11.17 0.27 -4.71
CA TYR A 122 11.54 1.66 -4.48
C TYR A 122 11.08 2.15 -3.11
N ARG A 123 11.91 3.00 -2.48
CA ARG A 123 11.50 3.72 -1.28
C ARG A 123 10.42 4.74 -1.66
N ILE A 124 9.38 4.83 -0.83
CA ILE A 124 8.35 5.87 -0.99
C ILE A 124 9.02 7.21 -0.69
N PRO A 125 9.06 8.17 -1.63
CA PRO A 125 9.67 9.47 -1.40
C PRO A 125 9.04 10.19 -0.21
N ARG A 126 9.79 11.12 0.36
CA ARG A 126 9.25 12.02 1.37
C ARG A 126 8.38 13.08 0.73
N ASN A 127 7.39 13.57 1.48
CA ASN A 127 6.52 14.63 1.00
C ASN A 127 7.19 16.03 0.97
N ASP A 128 8.31 16.19 1.68
CA ASP A 128 9.10 17.42 1.80
C ASP A 128 10.35 17.44 0.88
N SER A 129 10.52 16.43 0.03
CA SER A 129 11.58 16.41 -0.99
C SER A 129 11.12 17.10 -2.28
N GLU A 130 11.63 18.31 -2.55
CA GLU A 130 11.29 19.06 -3.77
C GLU A 130 11.60 18.27 -5.05
N ASN A 131 12.74 17.57 -5.06
CA ASN A 131 13.21 16.78 -6.21
C ASN A 131 12.34 15.55 -6.52
N ASP A 132 11.53 15.09 -5.57
CA ASP A 132 10.72 13.88 -5.72
C ASP A 132 9.21 14.12 -5.61
N ARG A 133 8.74 15.38 -5.62
CA ARG A 133 7.31 15.72 -5.47
C ARG A 133 6.40 14.99 -6.47
N THR A 134 6.76 14.97 -7.75
CA THR A 134 5.99 14.26 -8.78
C THR A 134 5.99 12.75 -8.53
N LYS A 135 7.14 12.17 -8.15
CA LYS A 135 7.22 10.74 -7.83
C LYS A 135 6.35 10.42 -6.61
N TYR A 136 6.40 11.25 -5.57
CA TYR A 136 5.53 11.13 -4.41
C TYR A 136 4.07 11.11 -4.83
N ALA A 137 3.61 12.09 -5.62
CA ALA A 137 2.25 12.15 -6.12
C ALA A 137 1.81 10.88 -6.86
N VAL A 138 2.62 10.41 -7.82
CA VAL A 138 2.35 9.16 -8.55
C VAL A 138 2.16 8.00 -7.60
N ILE A 139 3.03 7.86 -6.59
CA ILE A 139 3.05 6.74 -5.66
C ILE A 139 1.82 6.76 -4.74
N ILE A 140 1.50 7.93 -4.18
CA ILE A 140 0.37 8.09 -3.28
C ILE A 140 -0.95 7.83 -4.01
N LEU A 141 -1.10 8.35 -5.22
CA LEU A 141 -2.27 8.08 -6.04
C LEU A 141 -2.36 6.60 -6.41
N THR A 142 -1.25 5.97 -6.81
CA THR A 142 -1.20 4.53 -7.15
C THR A 142 -1.70 3.66 -5.99
N LEU A 143 -1.32 3.99 -4.75
CA LEU A 143 -1.64 3.17 -3.58
C LEU A 143 -3.02 3.50 -2.99
N PHE A 144 -3.35 4.77 -2.85
CA PHE A 144 -4.46 5.22 -1.99
C PHE A 144 -5.65 5.79 -2.76
N LYS A 145 -5.49 6.21 -4.02
CA LYS A 145 -6.63 6.62 -4.83
C LYS A 145 -7.35 5.39 -5.38
N VAL A 146 -8.67 5.47 -5.50
CA VAL A 146 -9.48 4.46 -6.17
C VAL A 146 -9.23 4.56 -7.68
N TRP A 147 -8.91 3.43 -8.32
CA TRP A 147 -8.54 3.40 -9.73
C TRP A 147 -9.79 3.44 -10.62
N SER A 148 -9.78 4.26 -11.66
CA SER A 148 -10.81 4.20 -12.69
C SER A 148 -10.65 2.95 -13.57
N ASP A 149 -11.72 2.56 -14.25
CA ASP A 149 -11.70 1.47 -15.24
C ASP A 149 -11.05 1.92 -16.57
N THR A 150 -10.53 3.16 -16.65
CA THR A 150 -9.87 3.69 -17.86
C THR A 150 -8.38 3.34 -17.86
N LYS A 151 -8.01 2.28 -18.59
CA LYS A 151 -6.65 1.72 -18.57
C LYS A 151 -5.54 2.70 -18.95
N ALA A 152 -5.81 3.64 -19.84
CA ALA A 152 -4.82 4.62 -20.29
C ALA A 152 -4.46 5.65 -19.22
N SER A 153 -5.40 5.94 -18.30
CA SER A 153 -5.20 6.93 -17.24
C SER A 153 -6.05 6.56 -16.01
N PRO A 154 -5.66 5.51 -15.26
CA PRO A 154 -6.48 4.97 -14.19
C PRO A 154 -6.54 5.87 -12.94
N LEU A 155 -5.62 6.82 -12.79
CA LEU A 155 -5.43 7.60 -11.56
C LEU A 155 -5.80 9.08 -11.68
N LYS A 156 -5.80 9.62 -12.90
CA LYS A 156 -6.05 11.03 -13.20
C LYS A 156 -6.56 11.17 -14.63
N SER A 157 -7.15 12.31 -14.96
CA SER A 157 -7.46 12.68 -16.34
C SER A 157 -6.16 12.83 -17.16
N ALA A 158 -6.25 12.67 -18.49
CA ALA A 158 -5.09 12.75 -19.38
C ALA A 158 -4.35 14.10 -19.22
N ASP A 159 -5.10 15.20 -19.16
CA ASP A 159 -4.57 16.57 -19.15
C ASP A 159 -4.24 17.13 -17.76
N CYS A 160 -4.54 16.38 -16.69
CA CYS A 160 -4.30 16.84 -15.31
C CYS A 160 -2.84 16.56 -14.90
N ASP A 161 -2.17 17.48 -14.22
CA ASP A 161 -0.84 17.20 -13.66
C ASP A 161 -0.92 16.24 -12.45
N TRP A 162 0.18 15.54 -12.17
CA TRP A 162 0.24 14.62 -11.03
C TRP A 162 0.11 15.32 -9.68
N LEU A 163 0.67 16.52 -9.52
CA LEU A 163 0.61 17.28 -8.27
C LEU A 163 -0.82 17.78 -8.03
N ASP A 164 -1.46 18.33 -9.07
CA ASP A 164 -2.85 18.77 -9.01
C ASP A 164 -3.79 17.60 -8.66
N ALA A 165 -3.60 16.44 -9.31
CA ALA A 165 -4.38 15.23 -9.02
C ALA A 165 -4.21 14.74 -7.58
N LEU A 166 -3.00 14.90 -7.02
CA LEU A 166 -2.72 14.57 -5.62
C LEU A 166 -3.44 15.54 -4.68
N ASP A 167 -3.37 16.84 -4.96
CA ASP A 167 -3.97 17.84 -4.09
C ASP A 167 -5.50 17.75 -4.11
N GLU A 168 -6.12 17.49 -5.26
CA GLU A 168 -7.54 17.15 -5.35
C GLU A 168 -7.87 15.89 -4.54
N PHE A 169 -7.07 14.83 -4.69
CA PHE A 169 -7.30 13.58 -3.95
C PHE A 169 -7.24 13.78 -2.44
N LYS A 170 -6.30 14.57 -1.93
CA LYS A 170 -6.17 14.88 -0.48
C LYS A 170 -7.44 15.48 0.12
N LEU A 171 -8.22 16.24 -0.66
CA LEU A 171 -9.50 16.81 -0.19
C LEU A 171 -10.54 15.73 0.16
N SER A 172 -10.45 14.58 -0.50
CA SER A 172 -11.36 13.45 -0.33
C SER A 172 -10.76 12.27 0.45
N MET A 173 -9.52 12.40 0.91
CA MET A 173 -8.78 11.32 1.56
C MET A 173 -9.35 11.00 2.94
N CYS A 174 -9.54 9.72 3.23
CA CYS A 174 -10.05 9.32 4.53
C CYS A 174 -8.99 9.48 5.64
N PRO A 175 -9.39 9.67 6.91
CA PRO A 175 -8.45 9.86 8.02
C PRO A 175 -7.50 8.68 8.27
N GLU A 176 -7.91 7.45 7.95
CA GLU A 176 -7.03 6.27 8.10
C GLU A 176 -5.86 6.33 7.10
N HIS A 177 -6.14 6.63 5.83
CA HIS A 177 -5.11 6.79 4.80
C HIS A 177 -4.19 7.98 5.12
N ALA A 178 -4.75 9.12 5.54
CA ALA A 178 -3.96 10.28 5.96
C ALA A 178 -2.99 9.94 7.10
N ARG A 179 -3.43 9.14 8.09
CA ARG A 179 -2.58 8.66 9.17
C ARG A 179 -1.46 7.75 8.65
N ILE A 180 -1.76 6.83 7.74
CA ILE A 180 -0.73 5.97 7.13
C ILE A 180 0.33 6.81 6.40
N LEU A 181 -0.06 7.87 5.69
CA LEU A 181 0.89 8.75 5.01
C LEU A 181 1.74 9.56 5.99
N LEU A 182 1.13 10.11 7.04
CA LEU A 182 1.84 10.80 8.11
C LEU A 182 2.88 9.88 8.76
N ASN A 183 2.49 8.64 9.00
CA ASN A 183 3.33 7.61 9.57
C ASN A 183 4.53 7.27 8.67
N MET A 184 4.29 7.14 7.36
CA MET A 184 5.36 6.97 6.37
C MET A 184 6.36 8.14 6.40
N GLN A 185 5.88 9.38 6.54
CA GLN A 185 6.74 10.56 6.66
C GLN A 185 7.51 10.58 8.01
N LEU A 186 6.86 10.22 9.12
CA LEU A 186 7.48 10.24 10.45
C LEU A 186 8.67 9.28 10.53
N MET A 187 8.66 8.16 9.81
CA MET A 187 9.82 7.25 9.72
C MET A 187 11.07 7.93 9.15
N TYR A 188 10.91 8.90 8.25
CA TYR A 188 12.03 9.68 7.72
C TYR A 188 12.50 10.73 8.72
N GLN A 189 11.56 11.48 9.31
CA GLN A 189 11.87 12.53 10.29
C GLN A 189 12.61 11.96 11.51
N THR A 190 12.18 10.82 12.02
CA THR A 190 12.83 10.14 13.16
C THR A 190 14.22 9.62 12.82
N ARG A 191 14.41 9.12 11.60
CA ARG A 191 15.73 8.67 11.14
C ARG A 191 16.70 9.84 11.02
N ASP A 192 16.26 10.95 10.47
CA ASP A 192 17.13 12.12 10.27
C ASP A 192 17.46 12.82 11.60
N ALA A 193 16.50 12.93 12.51
CA ALA A 193 16.74 13.42 13.87
C ALA A 193 17.84 12.61 14.59
N LYS A 194 17.94 11.30 14.36
CA LYS A 194 19.03 10.47 14.92
C LYS A 194 20.42 10.93 14.46
N PHE A 195 20.54 11.47 13.25
CA PHE A 195 21.81 11.99 12.72
C PHE A 195 22.12 13.40 13.19
N ASP A 196 21.10 14.24 13.44
CA ASP A 196 21.28 15.62 13.90
C ASP A 196 21.71 15.73 15.38
N TYR A 197 21.45 14.68 16.17
CA TYR A 197 21.83 14.61 17.59
C TYR A 197 23.02 13.66 17.88
N ALA A 198 23.77 13.24 16.85
CA ALA A 198 24.95 12.39 16.96
C ALA A 198 26.24 13.20 16.71
#